data_AF-A0A838WF47-F1
#
_entry.id   AF-A0A838WF47-F1
#
_cell.length_a   1.000
_cell.length_b   1.000
_cell.length_c   1.000
_cell.angle_alpha   90.00
_cell.angle_beta   90.00
_cell.angle_gamma   90.00
#
_symmetry.space_group_name_H-M   'P 1'
#
loop_
_entity.id
_entity.type
_entity.pdbx_description
1 polymer ?
#
loop_
_entity_poly.entity_id
_entity_poly.type
_entity_poly.pdbx_seq_one_letter_code
_entity_poly.pdbx_strand_id
1 'polypeptide(L)'
;MHRSLESLLREAEESARRIPDVVLDREVVESGVPAEQIRARIHKTLGIMRGAIAEGLKGEVRSPSGLTGGRASRLWENGPRLLGSRLTTTLARAISTLEVNAAMGLIVAAPTAGAAGVLPAILLSVGEFQELGDEVLVDGMLVAGGVGGVIAHRASLAGAEGGCQAETGTAAAMGAAAVTWMCGGSSEQVSTAVALSLQGMLGLICDPIGGLVEIPCIYRNASAAMQAISSAEMALAGLDFPVSADEVIDVMGEVGRKMPAAYRETALGGLAATPSARRLVQLQPTGRPSGASR
;
A
#
# COMPACT_ATOMS: atom_id res chain seq x y z
N MET A 1 10.12 10.65 -13.96
CA MET A 1 8.98 9.74 -13.98
C MET A 1 8.19 9.91 -15.26
N HIS A 2 7.51 8.85 -15.70
CA HIS A 2 6.41 8.97 -16.65
C HIS A 2 5.28 9.81 -16.03
N ARG A 3 4.56 10.56 -16.85
CA ARG A 3 3.50 11.48 -16.39
C ARG A 3 2.12 10.83 -16.35
N SER A 4 1.96 9.68 -17.00
CA SER A 4 0.74 8.87 -17.00
C SER A 4 1.09 7.39 -17.06
N LEU A 5 0.20 6.55 -16.54
CA LEU A 5 0.34 5.10 -16.62
C LEU A 5 0.23 4.65 -18.08
N GLU A 6 -0.68 5.24 -18.85
CA GLU A 6 -0.80 5.01 -20.29
C GLU A 6 0.55 5.22 -21.00
N SER A 7 1.29 6.29 -20.69
CA SER A 7 2.57 6.56 -21.34
C SER A 7 3.66 5.55 -20.98
N LEU A 8 3.71 5.09 -19.72
CA LEU A 8 4.63 4.04 -19.28
C LEU A 8 4.34 2.72 -20.00
N LEU A 9 3.06 2.32 -20.05
CA LEU A 9 2.63 1.07 -20.64
C LEU A 9 2.84 1.06 -22.16
N ARG A 10 2.49 2.16 -22.83
CA ARG A 10 2.69 2.31 -24.27
C ARG A 10 4.17 2.25 -24.65
N GLU A 11 5.04 2.88 -23.86
CA GLU A 11 6.50 2.81 -24.09
C GLU A 11 7.03 1.38 -23.98
N ALA A 12 6.57 0.60 -23.01
CA ALA A 12 6.92 -0.82 -22.89
C ALA A 12 6.49 -1.64 -24.11
N GLU A 13 5.28 -1.40 -24.61
CA GLU A 13 4.75 -2.08 -25.82
C GLU A 13 5.48 -1.68 -27.09
N GLU A 14 5.61 -0.38 -27.36
CA GLU A 14 6.25 0.16 -28.57
C GLU A 14 7.74 -0.24 -28.66
N SER A 15 8.41 -0.35 -27.51
CA SER A 15 9.81 -0.78 -27.44
C SER A 15 9.98 -2.30 -27.34
N ALA A 16 8.90 -3.07 -27.25
CA ALA A 16 8.91 -4.52 -27.00
C ALA A 16 9.75 -4.92 -25.77
N ARG A 17 9.68 -4.12 -24.71
CA ARG A 17 10.40 -4.33 -23.44
C ARG A 17 9.45 -4.62 -22.31
N ARG A 18 9.97 -5.24 -21.24
CA ARG A 18 9.18 -5.47 -20.02
C ARG A 18 8.99 -4.13 -19.30
N ILE A 19 7.80 -3.91 -18.74
CA ILE A 19 7.49 -2.75 -17.89
C ILE A 19 8.59 -2.45 -16.84
N PRO A 20 9.08 -3.42 -16.04
CA PRO A 20 10.14 -3.15 -15.06
C PRO A 20 11.46 -2.67 -15.67
N ASP A 21 11.80 -3.09 -16.89
CA ASP A 21 13.04 -2.64 -17.55
C ASP A 21 12.92 -1.17 -18.01
N VAL A 22 11.73 -0.77 -18.48
CA VAL A 22 11.44 0.64 -18.82
C VAL A 22 11.51 1.53 -17.58
N VAL A 23 10.91 1.09 -16.47
CA VAL A 23 10.99 1.83 -15.20
C VAL A 23 12.43 1.92 -14.69
N LEU A 24 13.21 0.83 -14.77
CA LEU A 24 14.60 0.80 -14.33
C LEU A 24 15.48 1.76 -15.13
N ASP A 25 15.38 1.74 -16.46
CA ASP A 25 16.16 2.64 -17.32
C ASP A 25 15.86 4.10 -17.01
N ARG A 26 14.58 4.39 -16.77
CA ARG A 26 14.16 5.74 -16.38
C ARG A 26 14.77 6.16 -15.05
N GLU A 27 14.75 5.28 -14.05
CA GLU A 27 15.35 5.52 -12.75
C GLU A 27 16.87 5.71 -12.85
N VAL A 28 17.56 4.96 -13.71
CA VAL A 28 19.00 5.14 -13.99
C VAL A 28 19.28 6.55 -14.52
N VAL A 29 18.49 7.00 -15.50
CA VAL A 29 18.64 8.35 -16.09
C VAL A 29 18.36 9.45 -15.07
N GLU A 30 17.35 9.28 -14.22
CA GLU A 30 16.90 10.33 -13.29
C GLU A 30 17.76 10.43 -12.04
N SER A 31 18.16 9.29 -11.47
CA SER A 31 18.99 9.24 -10.27
C SER A 31 20.48 9.34 -10.56
N GLY A 32 20.90 9.03 -11.79
CA GLY A 32 22.31 8.83 -12.16
C GLY A 32 22.95 7.59 -11.53
N VAL A 33 22.17 6.71 -10.92
CA VAL A 33 22.65 5.50 -10.25
C VAL A 33 22.62 4.31 -11.22
N PRO A 34 23.69 3.49 -11.30
CA PRO A 34 23.69 2.31 -12.17
C PRO A 34 22.58 1.30 -11.84
N ALA A 35 22.09 0.62 -12.87
CA ALA A 35 20.99 -0.34 -12.78
C ALA A 35 21.24 -1.44 -11.72
N GLU A 36 22.47 -1.93 -11.63
CA GLU A 36 22.87 -2.96 -10.67
C GLU A 36 22.75 -2.47 -9.23
N GLN A 37 23.08 -1.21 -8.98
CA GLN A 37 22.96 -0.61 -7.64
C GLN A 37 21.49 -0.37 -7.26
N ILE A 38 20.66 0.04 -8.23
CA ILE A 38 19.20 0.17 -8.01
C ILE A 38 18.61 -1.20 -7.67
N ARG A 39 18.89 -2.23 -8.48
CA ARG A 39 18.43 -3.60 -8.21
C ARG A 39 18.90 -4.11 -6.85
N ALA A 40 20.17 -3.90 -6.50
CA ALA A 40 20.70 -4.27 -5.19
C ALA A 40 19.97 -3.59 -4.02
N ARG A 41 19.58 -2.31 -4.17
CA ARG A 41 18.76 -1.60 -3.17
C ARG A 41 17.36 -2.20 -3.07
N ILE A 42 16.75 -2.59 -4.18
CA ILE A 42 15.42 -3.22 -4.19
C ILE A 42 15.48 -4.61 -3.52
N HIS A 43 16.51 -5.42 -3.79
CA HIS A 43 16.73 -6.68 -3.06
C HIS A 43 16.83 -6.47 -1.55
N LYS A 44 17.63 -5.48 -1.11
CA LYS A 44 17.74 -5.14 0.30
C LYS A 44 16.38 -4.73 0.88
N THR A 45 15.60 -3.97 0.12
CA THR A 45 14.27 -3.51 0.49
C THR A 45 13.30 -4.68 0.66
N LEU A 46 13.30 -5.65 -0.27
CA LEU A 46 12.53 -6.89 -0.18
C LEU A 46 12.92 -7.70 1.06
N GLY A 47 14.21 -7.77 1.39
CA GLY A 47 14.69 -8.39 2.62
C GLY A 47 14.16 -7.74 3.89
N ILE A 48 14.12 -6.39 3.95
CA ILE A 48 13.56 -5.65 5.09
C ILE A 48 12.06 -5.88 5.19
N MET A 49 11.33 -5.85 4.07
CA MET A 49 9.90 -6.17 4.01
C MET A 49 9.59 -7.55 4.59
N ARG A 50 10.37 -8.56 4.21
CA ARG A 50 10.26 -9.93 4.74
C ARG A 50 10.56 -9.98 6.24
N GLY A 51 11.58 -9.26 6.68
CA GLY A 51 11.96 -9.15 8.09
C GLY A 51 10.86 -8.53 8.96
N ALA A 52 10.24 -7.43 8.51
CA ALA A 52 9.14 -6.78 9.22
C ALA A 52 7.92 -7.71 9.36
N ILE A 53 7.58 -8.44 8.30
CA ILE A 53 6.49 -9.42 8.37
C ILE A 53 6.79 -10.52 9.38
N ALA A 54 7.99 -11.11 9.32
CA ALA A 54 8.40 -12.17 10.23
C ALA A 54 8.39 -11.70 11.69
N GLU A 55 8.86 -10.49 11.96
CA GLU A 55 8.89 -9.90 13.30
C GLU A 55 7.47 -9.71 13.86
N GLY A 56 6.56 -9.09 13.11
CA GLY A 56 5.19 -8.89 13.59
C GLY A 56 4.42 -10.21 13.77
N LEU A 57 4.73 -11.24 12.97
CA LEU A 57 4.11 -12.57 13.10
C LEU A 57 4.54 -13.35 14.34
N LYS A 58 5.64 -12.97 15.02
CA LYS A 58 5.98 -13.53 16.35
C LYS A 58 4.95 -13.18 17.41
N GLY A 59 4.20 -12.09 17.22
CA GLY A 59 3.14 -11.68 18.14
C GLY A 59 3.65 -11.02 19.44
N GLU A 60 4.93 -10.70 19.54
CA GLU A 60 5.57 -10.07 20.71
C GLU A 60 5.54 -8.54 20.66
N VAL A 61 5.43 -7.98 19.45
CA VAL A 61 5.46 -6.54 19.20
C VAL A 61 4.23 -5.83 19.77
N ARG A 62 4.42 -4.73 20.51
CA ARG A 62 3.34 -3.90 21.09
C ARG A 62 3.62 -2.43 20.85
N SER A 63 2.60 -1.68 20.43
CA SER A 63 2.69 -0.22 20.32
C SER A 63 2.84 0.43 21.70
N PRO A 64 3.60 1.54 21.83
CA PRO A 64 3.67 2.31 23.08
C PRO A 64 2.31 2.79 23.60
N SER A 65 1.35 3.02 22.69
CA SER A 65 0.00 3.47 23.01
C SER A 65 -0.90 2.39 23.64
N GLY A 66 -0.48 1.12 23.55
CA GLY A 66 -1.26 -0.06 23.91
C GLY A 66 -2.43 -0.38 22.97
N LEU A 67 -2.65 0.38 21.89
CA LEU A 67 -3.77 0.17 20.98
C LEU A 67 -3.53 -0.97 20.00
N THR A 68 -2.28 -1.34 19.68
CA THR A 68 -1.99 -2.48 18.79
C THR A 68 -0.86 -3.41 19.20
N GLY A 69 -0.91 -4.64 18.65
CA GLY A 69 0.09 -5.69 18.81
C GLY A 69 -0.51 -7.09 19.03
N GLY A 70 0.10 -8.08 18.37
CA GLY A 70 -0.26 -9.50 18.51
C GLY A 70 -1.54 -9.91 17.79
N ARG A 71 -2.14 -9.02 16.97
CA ARG A 71 -3.32 -9.36 16.16
C ARG A 71 -2.92 -10.13 14.91
N ALA A 72 -1.76 -9.83 14.34
CA ALA A 72 -1.25 -10.56 13.18
C ALA A 72 -0.99 -12.03 13.50
N SER A 73 -0.23 -12.33 14.57
CA SER A 73 0.01 -13.69 15.05
C SER A 73 -1.30 -14.44 15.35
N ARG A 74 -2.26 -13.78 16.01
CA ARG A 74 -3.57 -14.39 16.30
C ARG A 74 -4.32 -14.80 15.02
N LEU A 75 -4.33 -13.94 14.00
CA LEU A 75 -4.95 -14.24 12.71
C LEU A 75 -4.16 -15.33 11.97
N TRP A 76 -2.83 -15.29 12.05
CA TRP A 76 -1.94 -16.26 11.43
C TRP A 76 -2.11 -17.67 12.01
N GLU A 77 -2.18 -17.81 13.33
CA GLU A 77 -2.26 -19.11 14.00
C GLU A 77 -3.69 -19.64 14.08
N ASN A 78 -4.63 -18.78 14.52
CA ASN A 78 -5.96 -19.20 14.97
C ASN A 78 -7.09 -18.52 14.19
N GLY A 79 -6.75 -17.76 13.14
CA GLY A 79 -7.73 -17.05 12.34
C GLY A 79 -8.66 -17.98 11.55
N PRO A 80 -9.97 -17.68 11.46
CA PRO A 80 -10.86 -18.45 10.59
C PRO A 80 -10.39 -18.35 9.14
N ARG A 81 -10.43 -19.46 8.40
CA ARG A 81 -10.02 -19.51 6.98
C ARG A 81 -11.20 -19.31 6.03
N LEU A 82 -12.07 -18.36 6.33
CA LEU A 82 -13.27 -18.07 5.53
C LEU A 82 -12.92 -17.68 4.08
N LEU A 83 -11.83 -16.94 3.91
CA LEU A 83 -11.31 -16.52 2.59
C LEU A 83 -10.31 -17.54 2.00
N GLY A 84 -10.20 -18.73 2.60
CA GLY A 84 -9.12 -19.66 2.35
C GLY A 84 -7.79 -19.25 3.01
N SER A 85 -6.85 -20.19 3.09
CA SER A 85 -5.56 -19.98 3.77
C SER A 85 -4.74 -18.88 3.11
N ARG A 86 -4.68 -18.82 1.78
CA ARG A 86 -3.90 -17.84 1.00
C ARG A 86 -4.27 -16.39 1.33
N LEU A 87 -5.56 -16.06 1.29
CA LEU A 87 -5.99 -14.68 1.57
C LEU A 87 -5.92 -14.36 3.07
N THR A 88 -6.18 -15.34 3.93
CA THR A 88 -6.05 -15.15 5.39
C THR A 88 -4.61 -14.88 5.81
N THR A 89 -3.62 -15.56 5.23
CA THR A 89 -2.20 -15.28 5.50
C THR A 89 -1.79 -13.91 4.99
N THR A 90 -2.34 -13.46 3.85
CA THR A 90 -2.10 -12.11 3.33
C THR A 90 -2.60 -11.03 4.28
N LEU A 91 -3.80 -11.17 4.84
CA LEU A 91 -4.32 -10.26 5.86
C LEU A 91 -3.38 -10.20 7.08
N ALA A 92 -2.91 -11.35 7.57
CA ALA A 92 -2.01 -11.40 8.70
C ALA A 92 -0.66 -10.73 8.41
N ARG A 93 -0.11 -10.89 7.20
CA ARG A 93 1.13 -10.21 6.76
C ARG A 93 0.99 -8.70 6.72
N ALA A 94 -0.14 -8.19 6.21
CA ALA A 94 -0.37 -6.75 6.15
C ALA A 94 -0.47 -6.14 7.56
N ILE A 95 -1.15 -6.84 8.48
CA ILE A 95 -1.26 -6.41 9.88
C ILE A 95 0.10 -6.50 10.57
N SER A 96 0.91 -7.53 10.31
CA SER A 96 2.19 -7.73 11.00
C SER A 96 3.17 -6.59 10.74
N THR A 97 3.32 -6.15 9.49
CA THR A 97 4.16 -4.99 9.16
C THR A 97 3.69 -3.72 9.87
N LEU A 98 2.38 -3.50 9.97
CA LEU A 98 1.85 -2.31 10.62
C LEU A 98 1.93 -2.37 12.15
N GLU A 99 1.89 -3.56 12.75
CA GLU A 99 2.20 -3.72 14.17
C GLU A 99 3.68 -3.41 14.46
N VAL A 100 4.60 -3.80 13.56
CA VAL A 100 6.02 -3.40 13.64
C VAL A 100 6.18 -1.88 13.49
N ASN A 101 5.51 -1.26 12.51
CA ASN A 101 5.51 0.20 12.35
C ASN A 101 4.99 0.92 13.61
N ALA A 102 3.87 0.46 14.17
CA ALA A 102 3.28 1.03 15.38
C ALA A 102 4.16 0.90 16.62
N ALA A 103 5.06 -0.08 16.64
CA ALA A 103 6.07 -0.26 17.68
C ALA A 103 7.41 0.44 17.36
N MET A 104 7.46 1.31 16.35
CA MET A 104 8.65 2.03 15.90
C MET A 104 9.77 1.10 15.42
N GLY A 105 9.42 -0.10 14.94
CA GLY A 105 10.34 -1.05 14.33
C GLY A 105 10.73 -0.67 12.90
N LEU A 106 11.69 -1.41 12.34
CA LEU A 106 12.17 -1.17 10.98
C LEU A 106 11.15 -1.67 9.95
N ILE A 107 10.66 -0.76 9.12
CA ILE A 107 9.75 -1.03 7.99
C ILE A 107 10.24 -0.34 6.72
N VAL A 108 9.60 -0.64 5.59
CA VAL A 108 9.76 0.08 4.32
C VAL A 108 8.49 0.85 4.00
N ALA A 109 8.60 2.15 3.75
CA ALA A 109 7.48 2.95 3.30
C ALA A 109 7.05 2.54 1.87
N ALA A 110 5.74 2.34 1.65
CA ALA A 110 5.21 1.88 0.37
C ALA A 110 3.76 2.33 0.13
N PRO A 111 3.50 3.60 -0.27
CA PRO A 111 4.46 4.68 -0.42
C PRO A 111 4.74 5.44 0.88
N THR A 112 3.89 5.30 1.90
CA THR A 112 4.07 5.93 3.22
C THR A 112 4.27 4.88 4.30
N ALA A 113 4.69 5.31 5.49
CA ALA A 113 4.75 4.43 6.66
C ALA A 113 3.36 3.90 7.05
N GLY A 114 2.31 4.72 6.88
CA GLY A 114 0.92 4.34 7.17
C GLY A 114 0.34 3.29 6.22
N ALA A 115 0.92 3.10 5.04
CA ALA A 115 0.54 2.08 4.06
C ALA A 115 1.61 0.98 3.86
N ALA A 116 2.63 0.94 4.72
CA ALA A 116 3.82 0.11 4.56
C ALA A 116 3.56 -1.41 4.52
N GLY A 117 2.41 -1.87 5.00
CA GLY A 117 2.08 -3.30 5.04
C GLY A 117 1.38 -3.82 3.80
N VAL A 118 0.85 -2.93 2.93
CA VAL A 118 0.09 -3.36 1.74
C VAL A 118 0.99 -4.09 0.75
N LEU A 119 1.99 -3.38 0.21
CA LEU A 119 2.87 -3.92 -0.83
C LEU A 119 3.63 -5.19 -0.41
N PRO A 120 4.29 -5.27 0.76
CA PRO A 120 4.99 -6.50 1.15
C PRO A 120 4.07 -7.68 1.39
N ALA A 121 2.86 -7.45 1.93
CA ALA A 121 1.90 -8.51 2.13
C ALA A 121 1.47 -9.12 0.79
N ILE A 122 1.20 -8.27 -0.20
CA ILE A 122 0.81 -8.70 -1.55
C ILE A 122 1.96 -9.47 -2.22
N LEU A 123 3.16 -8.88 -2.31
CA LEU A 123 4.29 -9.45 -3.03
C LEU A 123 4.71 -10.81 -2.48
N LEU A 124 4.86 -10.91 -1.15
CA LEU A 124 5.31 -12.16 -0.52
C LEU A 124 4.22 -13.23 -0.54
N SER A 125 2.95 -12.85 -0.42
CA SER A 125 1.84 -13.80 -0.53
C SER A 125 1.67 -14.34 -1.93
N VAL A 126 1.51 -13.48 -2.93
CA VAL A 126 1.34 -13.94 -4.31
C VAL A 126 2.60 -14.66 -4.80
N GLY A 127 3.78 -14.14 -4.46
CA GLY A 127 5.04 -14.81 -4.77
C GLY A 127 5.10 -16.24 -4.22
N GLU A 128 4.63 -16.47 -3.00
CA GLU A 128 4.52 -17.82 -2.43
C GLU A 128 3.44 -18.67 -3.10
N PHE A 129 2.25 -18.11 -3.37
CA PHE A 129 1.13 -18.87 -3.95
C PHE A 129 1.37 -19.35 -5.37
N GLN A 130 2.19 -18.58 -6.11
CA GLN A 130 2.54 -18.79 -7.51
C GLN A 130 3.98 -19.31 -7.68
N GLU A 131 4.65 -19.63 -6.57
CA GLU A 131 6.02 -20.17 -6.55
C GLU A 131 7.04 -19.30 -7.33
N LEU A 132 6.90 -17.98 -7.23
CA LEU A 132 7.75 -17.01 -7.92
C LEU A 132 9.03 -16.73 -7.14
N GLY A 133 10.15 -16.65 -7.85
CA GLY A 133 11.46 -16.32 -7.29
C GLY A 133 11.63 -14.83 -7.00
N ASP A 134 12.59 -14.49 -6.14
CA ASP A 134 12.84 -13.12 -5.68
C ASP A 134 13.11 -12.12 -6.82
N GLU A 135 13.70 -12.54 -7.95
CA GLU A 135 13.89 -11.67 -9.12
C GLU A 135 12.56 -11.17 -9.70
N VAL A 136 11.53 -12.02 -9.72
CA VAL A 136 10.18 -11.63 -10.18
C VAL A 136 9.55 -10.64 -9.22
N LEU A 137 9.79 -10.79 -7.92
CA LEU A 137 9.30 -9.86 -6.90
C LEU A 137 10.02 -8.51 -6.99
N VAL A 138 11.33 -8.51 -7.26
CA VAL A 138 12.13 -7.29 -7.50
C VAL A 138 11.65 -6.56 -8.75
N ASP A 139 11.40 -7.27 -9.85
CA ASP A 139 10.81 -6.68 -11.04
C ASP A 139 9.37 -6.18 -10.75
N GLY A 140 8.57 -6.90 -9.97
CA GLY A 140 7.26 -6.44 -9.50
C GLY A 140 7.33 -5.16 -8.67
N MET A 141 8.37 -4.99 -7.84
CA MET A 141 8.62 -3.75 -7.10
C MET A 141 8.99 -2.58 -8.02
N LEU A 142 9.68 -2.81 -9.14
CA LEU A 142 9.90 -1.78 -10.17
C LEU A 142 8.56 -1.36 -10.80
N VAL A 143 7.70 -2.31 -11.15
CA VAL A 143 6.34 -1.99 -11.66
C VAL A 143 5.55 -1.17 -10.65
N ALA A 144 5.51 -1.60 -9.39
CA ALA A 144 4.89 -0.85 -8.29
C ALA A 144 5.46 0.57 -8.17
N GLY A 145 6.79 0.72 -8.25
CA GLY A 145 7.46 2.02 -8.20
C GLY A 145 7.07 2.94 -9.36
N GLY A 146 6.96 2.40 -10.57
CA GLY A 146 6.48 3.14 -11.75
C GLY A 146 5.06 3.68 -11.55
N VAL A 147 4.13 2.85 -11.08
CA VAL A 147 2.76 3.26 -10.77
C VAL A 147 2.71 4.29 -9.64
N GLY A 148 3.44 4.04 -8.54
CA GLY A 148 3.52 4.98 -7.42
C GLY A 148 4.05 6.34 -7.85
N GLY A 149 5.03 6.36 -8.77
CA GLY A 149 5.57 7.58 -9.36
C GLY A 149 4.57 8.37 -10.19
N VAL A 150 3.77 7.69 -11.01
CA VAL A 150 2.67 8.33 -11.76
C VAL A 150 1.65 8.94 -10.81
N ILE A 151 1.25 8.21 -9.77
CA ILE A 151 0.28 8.71 -8.78
C ILE A 151 0.83 9.92 -8.03
N ALA A 152 2.12 9.89 -7.65
CA ALA A 152 2.81 11.01 -7.01
C ALA A 152 2.83 12.27 -7.90
N HIS A 153 2.94 12.09 -9.21
CA HIS A 153 2.97 13.20 -10.16
C HIS A 153 1.59 13.81 -10.41
N ARG A 154 0.54 12.98 -10.48
CA ARG A 154 -0.82 13.40 -10.88
C ARG A 154 -1.70 13.79 -9.69
N ALA A 155 -1.47 13.21 -8.53
CA ALA A 155 -2.29 13.37 -7.33
C ALA A 155 -1.41 13.67 -6.11
N SER A 156 -1.76 13.11 -4.94
CA SER A 156 -0.97 13.21 -3.71
C SER A 156 -0.78 11.81 -3.13
N LEU A 157 0.32 11.64 -2.39
CA LEU A 157 0.60 10.44 -1.60
C LEU A 157 0.32 10.64 -0.10
N ALA A 158 -0.04 11.86 0.32
CA ALA A 158 -0.15 12.23 1.73
C ALA A 158 -1.58 12.09 2.24
N GLY A 159 -1.75 11.39 3.37
CA GLY A 159 -3.03 11.25 4.06
C GLY A 159 -3.61 12.60 4.49
N ALA A 160 -2.75 13.52 4.91
CA ALA A 160 -3.08 14.90 5.26
C ALA A 160 -3.70 15.72 4.11
N GLU A 161 -3.38 15.39 2.85
CA GLU A 161 -3.88 16.12 1.69
C GLU A 161 -5.04 15.40 1.00
N GLY A 162 -4.91 14.09 0.80
CA GLY A 162 -5.81 13.30 -0.03
C GLY A 162 -6.69 12.31 0.73
N GLY A 163 -6.56 12.20 2.05
CA GLY A 163 -7.17 11.11 2.82
C GLY A 163 -6.43 9.78 2.62
N CYS A 164 -6.92 8.70 3.22
CA CYS A 164 -6.22 7.42 3.24
C CYS A 164 -6.26 6.71 1.86
N GLN A 165 -7.11 7.16 0.94
CA GLN A 165 -7.03 6.80 -0.48
C GLN A 165 -5.67 7.17 -1.09
N ALA A 166 -5.04 8.29 -0.69
CA ALA A 166 -3.75 8.73 -1.19
C ALA A 166 -2.58 7.85 -0.69
N GLU A 167 -2.75 7.21 0.46
CA GLU A 167 -1.73 6.33 1.05
C GLU A 167 -2.01 4.86 0.74
N THR A 168 -3.07 4.31 1.35
CA THR A 168 -3.43 2.89 1.23
C THR A 168 -4.05 2.56 -0.11
N GLY A 169 -4.79 3.49 -0.73
CA GLY A 169 -5.30 3.32 -2.09
C GLY A 169 -4.16 3.30 -3.11
N THR A 170 -3.20 4.22 -3.00
CA THR A 170 -1.98 4.18 -3.81
C THR A 170 -1.19 2.88 -3.62
N ALA A 171 -0.99 2.44 -2.37
CA ALA A 171 -0.30 1.18 -2.11
C ALA A 171 -1.04 -0.03 -2.71
N ALA A 172 -2.37 -0.03 -2.68
CA ALA A 172 -3.20 -1.05 -3.31
C ALA A 172 -3.07 -1.01 -4.85
N ALA A 173 -3.00 0.17 -5.45
CA ALA A 173 -2.81 0.36 -6.88
C ALA A 173 -1.44 -0.15 -7.34
N MET A 174 -0.39 0.22 -6.60
CA MET A 174 0.98 -0.26 -6.79
C MET A 174 1.05 -1.79 -6.71
N GLY A 175 0.41 -2.38 -5.68
CA GLY A 175 0.38 -3.82 -5.49
C GLY A 175 -0.44 -4.56 -6.56
N ALA A 176 -1.56 -4.00 -7.00
CA ALA A 176 -2.38 -4.56 -8.09
C ALA A 176 -1.58 -4.62 -9.40
N ALA A 177 -0.92 -3.52 -9.77
CA ALA A 177 -0.06 -3.48 -10.95
C ALA A 177 1.07 -4.52 -10.89
N ALA A 178 1.77 -4.58 -9.76
CA ALA A 178 2.87 -5.52 -9.55
C ALA A 178 2.39 -6.97 -9.69
N VAL A 179 1.31 -7.36 -9.03
CA VAL A 179 0.80 -8.73 -9.08
C VAL A 179 0.29 -9.10 -10.46
N THR A 180 -0.47 -8.22 -11.12
CA THR A 180 -0.96 -8.48 -12.47
C THR A 180 0.22 -8.73 -13.42
N TRP A 181 1.28 -7.92 -13.34
CA TRP A 181 2.48 -8.14 -14.14
C TRP A 181 3.22 -9.43 -13.75
N MET A 182 3.42 -9.68 -12.45
CA MET A 182 4.10 -10.89 -11.93
C MET A 182 3.40 -12.18 -12.36
N CYS A 183 2.08 -12.13 -12.54
CA CYS A 183 1.25 -13.26 -12.99
C CYS A 183 1.06 -13.31 -14.52
N GLY A 184 1.83 -12.54 -15.29
CA GLY A 184 1.85 -12.60 -16.75
C GLY A 184 0.74 -11.80 -17.44
N GLY A 185 0.10 -10.87 -16.74
CA GLY A 185 -0.91 -9.99 -17.33
C GLY A 185 -0.33 -9.03 -18.38
N SER A 186 -1.14 -8.67 -19.36
CA SER A 186 -0.81 -7.65 -20.37
C SER A 186 -0.77 -6.24 -19.76
N SER A 187 -0.24 -5.27 -20.49
CA SER A 187 -0.27 -3.86 -20.09
C SER A 187 -1.70 -3.37 -19.84
N GLU A 188 -2.65 -3.78 -20.69
CA GLU A 188 -4.08 -3.44 -20.53
C GLU A 188 -4.64 -4.01 -19.23
N GLN A 189 -4.28 -5.24 -18.87
CA GLN A 189 -4.68 -5.84 -17.60
C GLN A 189 -4.01 -5.14 -16.42
N VAL A 190 -2.75 -4.71 -16.53
CA VAL A 190 -2.07 -3.90 -15.51
C VAL A 190 -2.81 -2.57 -15.30
N SER A 191 -3.15 -1.87 -16.37
CA SER A 191 -3.94 -0.64 -16.32
C SER A 191 -5.30 -0.86 -15.66
N THR A 192 -6.01 -1.92 -16.07
CA THR A 192 -7.32 -2.28 -15.52
C THR A 192 -7.25 -2.61 -14.03
N ALA A 193 -6.25 -3.37 -13.60
CA ALA A 193 -6.04 -3.70 -12.19
C ALA A 193 -5.80 -2.46 -11.33
N VAL A 194 -5.02 -1.49 -11.83
CA VAL A 194 -4.81 -0.19 -11.16
C VAL A 194 -6.13 0.57 -11.04
N ALA A 195 -6.90 0.66 -12.12
CA ALA A 195 -8.17 1.37 -12.14
C ALA A 195 -9.20 0.74 -11.17
N LEU A 196 -9.37 -0.58 -11.20
CA LEU A 196 -10.26 -1.33 -10.31
C LEU A 196 -9.85 -1.21 -8.83
N SER A 197 -8.54 -1.19 -8.56
CA SER A 197 -8.01 -1.06 -7.21
C SER A 197 -8.28 0.33 -6.65
N LEU A 198 -7.96 1.38 -7.42
CA LEU A 198 -8.18 2.76 -6.98
C LEU A 198 -9.65 3.13 -6.88
N GLN A 199 -10.49 2.73 -7.84
CA GLN A 199 -11.92 3.10 -7.80
C GLN A 199 -12.60 2.59 -6.52
N GLY A 200 -12.22 1.39 -6.07
CA GLY A 200 -12.76 0.79 -4.84
C GLY A 200 -12.32 1.49 -3.56
N MET A 201 -11.33 2.38 -3.66
CA MET A 201 -10.74 3.10 -2.54
C MET A 201 -11.06 4.60 -2.55
N LEU A 202 -11.75 5.11 -3.59
CA LEU A 202 -12.10 6.52 -3.71
C LEU A 202 -12.97 6.99 -2.52
N GLY A 203 -12.63 8.17 -1.98
CA GLY A 203 -13.32 8.78 -0.84
C GLY A 203 -12.87 8.28 0.52
N LEU A 204 -11.88 7.37 0.61
CA LEU A 204 -11.41 6.86 1.88
C LEU A 204 -10.72 7.96 2.71
N ILE A 205 -11.37 8.38 3.78
CA ILE A 205 -10.93 9.42 4.72
C ILE A 205 -9.72 8.98 5.56
N CYS A 206 -8.96 9.89 6.17
CA CYS A 206 -7.84 9.57 7.07
C CYS A 206 -8.09 10.09 8.50
N ASP A 207 -8.59 9.25 9.38
CA ASP A 207 -9.13 9.62 10.70
C ASP A 207 -8.64 8.69 11.83
N PRO A 208 -7.31 8.56 12.02
CA PRO A 208 -6.75 7.64 13.01
C PRO A 208 -7.09 8.03 14.46
N ILE A 209 -7.36 7.02 15.30
CA ILE A 209 -7.59 7.20 16.73
C ILE A 209 -6.36 7.84 17.37
N GLY A 210 -6.55 8.99 18.01
CA GLY A 210 -5.46 9.74 18.67
C GLY A 210 -4.42 10.32 17.72
N GLY A 211 -4.67 10.35 16.41
CA GLY A 211 -3.65 10.75 15.43
C GLY A 211 -2.55 9.70 15.23
N LEU A 212 -2.75 8.47 15.73
CA LEU A 212 -1.73 7.42 15.73
C LEU A 212 -1.85 6.53 14.50
N VAL A 213 -0.72 6.16 13.89
CA VAL A 213 -0.65 5.25 12.74
C VAL A 213 -0.88 3.79 13.19
N GLU A 214 -2.05 3.54 13.75
CA GLU A 214 -2.42 2.28 14.39
C GLU A 214 -3.84 1.88 13.98
N ILE A 215 -4.87 2.48 14.58
CA ILE A 215 -6.27 2.18 14.30
C ILE A 215 -6.90 3.39 13.60
N PRO A 216 -7.46 3.24 12.38
CA PRO A 216 -7.76 1.99 11.67
C PRO A 216 -6.64 1.51 10.71
N CYS A 217 -5.47 2.15 10.70
CA CYS A 217 -4.41 1.95 9.71
C CYS A 217 -4.02 0.47 9.51
N ILE A 218 -3.87 -0.31 10.59
CA ILE A 218 -3.52 -1.74 10.50
C ILE A 218 -4.55 -2.54 9.68
N TYR A 219 -5.84 -2.23 9.84
CA TYR A 219 -6.93 -2.92 9.15
C TYR A 219 -7.13 -2.40 7.74
N ARG A 220 -6.84 -1.11 7.51
CA ARG A 220 -6.83 -0.53 6.16
C ARG A 220 -5.74 -1.13 5.29
N ASN A 221 -4.57 -1.43 5.84
CA ASN A 221 -3.52 -2.13 5.10
C ASN A 221 -3.97 -3.54 4.68
N ALA A 222 -4.59 -4.28 5.60
CA ALA A 222 -5.14 -5.59 5.30
C ALA A 222 -6.24 -5.54 4.23
N SER A 223 -7.15 -4.58 4.32
CA SER A 223 -8.25 -4.39 3.36
C SER A 223 -7.72 -3.96 1.98
N ALA A 224 -6.75 -3.04 1.95
CA ALA A 224 -6.09 -2.58 0.73
C ALA A 224 -5.34 -3.71 0.01
N ALA A 225 -4.69 -4.61 0.76
CA ALA A 225 -4.05 -5.79 0.19
C ALA A 225 -5.06 -6.72 -0.50
N MET A 226 -6.24 -6.92 0.10
CA MET A 226 -7.33 -7.69 -0.50
C MET A 226 -7.93 -7.01 -1.73
N GLN A 227 -8.12 -5.70 -1.68
CA GLN A 227 -8.60 -4.91 -2.81
C GLN A 227 -7.64 -5.03 -4.01
N ALA A 228 -6.33 -4.97 -3.76
CA ALA A 228 -5.33 -5.11 -4.80
C ALA A 228 -5.34 -6.50 -5.46
N ILE A 229 -5.35 -7.57 -4.65
CA ILE A 229 -5.36 -8.96 -5.17
C ILE A 229 -6.64 -9.25 -5.94
N SER A 230 -7.80 -8.85 -5.41
CA SER A 230 -9.07 -9.04 -6.12
C SER A 230 -9.14 -8.25 -7.43
N SER A 231 -8.60 -7.02 -7.46
CA SER A 231 -8.50 -6.21 -8.68
C SER A 231 -7.58 -6.85 -9.72
N ALA A 232 -6.45 -7.41 -9.28
CA ALA A 232 -5.55 -8.15 -10.17
C ALA A 232 -6.22 -9.42 -10.71
N GLU A 233 -6.92 -10.18 -9.88
CA GLU A 233 -7.67 -11.38 -10.29
C GLU A 233 -8.74 -11.07 -11.34
N MET A 234 -9.53 -10.01 -11.13
CA MET A 234 -10.53 -9.55 -12.09
C MET A 234 -9.90 -9.13 -13.43
N ALA A 235 -8.81 -8.36 -13.38
CA ALA A 235 -8.11 -7.94 -14.60
C ALA A 235 -7.50 -9.12 -15.36
N LEU A 236 -6.87 -10.07 -14.65
CA LEU A 236 -6.29 -11.29 -15.24
C LEU A 236 -7.36 -12.19 -15.87
N ALA A 237 -8.59 -12.18 -15.32
CA ALA A 237 -9.74 -12.86 -15.89
C ALA A 237 -10.30 -12.17 -17.16
N GLY A 238 -9.78 -10.99 -17.52
CA GLY A 238 -10.21 -10.24 -18.70
C GLY A 238 -11.48 -9.42 -18.48
N LEU A 239 -11.84 -9.12 -17.22
CA LEU A 239 -12.88 -8.12 -16.96
C LEU A 239 -12.36 -6.74 -17.33
N ASP A 240 -13.16 -5.97 -18.06
CA ASP A 240 -12.84 -4.62 -18.47
C ASP A 240 -13.30 -3.58 -17.45
N PHE A 241 -12.73 -2.39 -17.53
CA PHE A 241 -13.18 -1.22 -16.81
C PHE A 241 -13.16 -0.02 -17.75
N PRO A 242 -14.32 0.66 -17.97
CA PRO A 242 -14.47 1.61 -19.07
C PRO A 242 -13.80 2.97 -18.84
N VAL A 243 -13.17 3.19 -17.68
CA VAL A 243 -12.50 4.45 -17.32
C VAL A 243 -11.01 4.19 -17.17
N SER A 244 -10.17 5.03 -17.77
CA SER A 244 -8.72 4.81 -17.73
C SER A 244 -8.16 4.94 -16.30
N ALA A 245 -7.10 4.19 -16.00
CA ALA A 245 -6.41 4.29 -14.71
C ALA A 245 -5.96 5.72 -14.39
N ASP A 246 -5.48 6.46 -15.39
CA ASP A 246 -5.06 7.85 -15.25
C ASP A 246 -6.22 8.78 -14.84
N GLU A 247 -7.42 8.60 -15.41
CA GLU A 247 -8.61 9.33 -15.00
C GLU A 247 -9.01 9.00 -13.56
N VAL A 248 -8.93 7.72 -13.15
CA VAL A 248 -9.22 7.32 -11.76
C VAL A 248 -8.22 7.98 -10.79
N ILE A 249 -6.93 8.08 -11.16
CA ILE A 249 -5.91 8.79 -10.38
C ILE A 249 -6.26 10.28 -10.26
N ASP A 250 -6.70 10.92 -11.34
CA ASP A 250 -7.10 12.33 -11.33
C ASP A 250 -8.32 12.57 -10.45
N VAL A 251 -9.31 11.68 -10.52
CA VAL A 251 -10.49 11.68 -9.64
C VAL A 251 -10.08 11.51 -8.18
N MET A 252 -9.15 10.60 -7.88
CA MET A 252 -8.60 10.48 -6.51
C MET A 252 -8.02 11.81 -6.04
N GLY A 253 -7.23 12.49 -6.87
CA GLY A 253 -6.69 13.81 -6.57
C GLY A 253 -7.78 14.88 -6.36
N GLU A 254 -8.83 14.88 -7.19
CA GLU A 254 -9.98 15.78 -7.06
C GLU A 254 -10.74 15.57 -5.74
N VAL A 255 -11.08 14.31 -5.44
CA VAL A 255 -11.76 13.92 -4.20
C VAL A 255 -10.95 14.35 -2.98
N GLY A 256 -9.63 14.13 -3.01
CA GLY A 256 -8.71 14.55 -1.96
C GLY A 256 -8.77 16.06 -1.70
N ARG A 257 -8.65 16.88 -2.75
CA ARG A 257 -8.71 18.35 -2.63
C ARG A 257 -10.05 18.84 -2.07
N LYS A 258 -11.15 18.17 -2.44
CA LYS A 258 -12.50 18.51 -1.96
C LYS A 258 -12.83 17.92 -0.59
N MET A 259 -12.01 17.02 -0.05
CA MET A 259 -12.24 16.39 1.24
C MET A 259 -12.19 17.42 2.38
N PRO A 260 -13.19 17.50 3.28
CA PRO A 260 -13.13 18.37 4.44
C PRO A 260 -11.90 18.08 5.32
N ALA A 261 -11.25 19.12 5.85
CA ALA A 261 -10.03 18.98 6.67
C ALA A 261 -10.23 18.05 7.89
N ALA A 262 -11.43 18.02 8.47
CA ALA A 262 -11.76 17.14 9.60
C ALA A 262 -11.73 15.64 9.25
N TYR A 263 -11.84 15.28 7.98
CA TYR A 263 -11.78 13.90 7.48
C TYR A 263 -10.43 13.55 6.83
N ARG A 264 -9.49 14.49 6.84
CA ARG A 264 -8.07 14.20 6.60
C ARG A 264 -7.40 13.93 7.94
N GLU A 265 -6.09 13.72 7.91
CA GLU A 265 -5.22 13.28 9.01
C GLU A 265 -5.08 14.27 10.21
N THR A 266 -6.18 14.91 10.61
CA THR A 266 -6.28 15.87 11.71
C THR A 266 -6.84 15.25 12.99
N ALA A 267 -7.41 14.04 12.90
CA ALA A 267 -8.11 13.35 13.99
C ALA A 267 -9.29 14.15 14.60
N LEU A 268 -9.82 15.14 13.88
CA LEU A 268 -10.93 16.00 14.35
C LEU A 268 -12.32 15.44 14.00
N GLY A 269 -12.41 14.56 13.01
CA GLY A 269 -13.64 13.93 12.52
C GLY A 269 -13.60 12.41 12.53
N GLY A 270 -14.52 11.80 11.79
CA GLY A 270 -14.54 10.35 11.51
C GLY A 270 -14.47 9.46 12.75
N LEU A 271 -13.75 8.34 12.63
CA LEU A 271 -13.51 7.34 13.66
C LEU A 271 -12.81 7.94 14.89
N ALA A 272 -11.83 8.81 14.68
CA ALA A 272 -11.11 9.52 15.74
C ALA A 272 -12.04 10.36 16.65
N ALA A 273 -13.11 10.93 16.08
CA ALA A 273 -14.06 11.75 16.81
C ALA A 273 -15.15 10.95 17.55
N THR A 274 -15.19 9.62 17.42
CA THR A 274 -16.20 8.80 18.11
C THR A 274 -16.05 8.83 19.63
N PRO A 275 -17.14 8.65 20.41
CA PRO A 275 -17.05 8.63 21.87
C PRO A 275 -16.08 7.58 22.41
N SER A 276 -16.01 6.41 21.78
CA SER A 276 -15.07 5.35 22.17
C SER A 276 -13.62 5.72 21.88
N ALA A 277 -13.32 6.27 20.70
CA ALA A 277 -11.97 6.71 20.35
C ALA A 277 -11.47 7.81 21.30
N ARG A 278 -12.32 8.81 21.60
CA ARG A 278 -11.98 9.89 22.55
C ARG A 278 -11.68 9.36 23.95
N ARG A 279 -12.44 8.37 24.44
CA ARG A 279 -12.16 7.71 25.73
C ARG A 279 -10.82 6.97 25.72
N LEU A 280 -10.51 6.25 24.64
CA LEU A 280 -9.23 5.53 24.52
C LEU A 280 -8.03 6.49 24.63
N VAL A 281 -8.09 7.65 23.98
CA VAL A 281 -7.03 8.67 24.05
C VAL A 281 -6.91 9.26 25.45
N GLN A 282 -8.03 9.51 26.15
CA GLN A 282 -8.02 10.07 27.51
C GLN A 282 -7.45 9.11 28.56
N LEU A 283 -7.55 7.79 28.33
CA LEU A 283 -7.07 6.75 29.26
C LEU A 283 -5.57 6.45 29.11
N GLN A 284 -4.87 7.06 28.14
CA GLN A 284 -3.44 6.84 27.97
C GLN A 284 -2.63 7.59 29.05
N PRO A 285 -1.68 6.92 29.74
CA PRO A 285 -0.81 7.57 30.72
C PRO A 285 0.15 8.53 30.00
N THR A 286 -0.20 9.81 29.97
CA THR A 286 0.58 11.01 29.59
C THR A 286 1.80 10.83 28.67
N GLY A 287 1.65 11.32 27.44
CA GLY A 287 2.74 11.79 26.57
C GLY A 287 2.19 12.75 25.50
N ARG A 288 1.77 13.95 25.91
CA ARG A 288 1.30 15.03 25.01
C ARG A 288 2.43 15.57 24.12
N PRO A 289 2.07 16.34 23.07
CA PRO A 289 2.57 17.71 23.01
C PRO A 289 1.45 18.73 23.19
N SER A 290 1.71 19.69 24.06
CA SER A 290 1.14 21.03 24.04
C SER A 290 1.38 21.68 22.68
N GLY A 291 0.33 21.95 21.91
CA GLY A 291 0.48 22.58 20.60
C GLY A 291 -0.82 22.76 19.81
N ALA A 292 -1.94 23.04 20.48
CA ALA A 292 -3.06 23.69 19.82
C ALA A 292 -2.99 25.17 20.22
N SER A 293 -2.30 25.96 19.40
CA SER A 293 -2.51 27.41 19.43
C SER A 293 -3.98 27.66 19.13
N ARG A 294 -4.59 28.48 19.98
CA ARG A 294 -5.87 29.14 19.71
C ARG A 294 -5.81 29.94 18.41
#